data_AF-A0A5C6IWP5-F1
#
_entry.id   AF-A0A5C6IWP5-F1
#
_cell.length_a   1.000
_cell.length_b   1.000
_cell.length_c   1.000
_cell.angle_alpha   90.00
_cell.angle_beta   90.00
_cell.angle_gamma   90.00
#
_symmetry.space_group_name_H-M   'P 1'
#
loop_
_entity.id
_entity.type
_entity.pdbx_description
1 polymer ?
#
loop_
_entity_poly.entity_id
_entity_poly.type
_entity_poly.pdbx_seq_one_letter_code
_entity_poly.pdbx_strand_id
1 'polypeptide(L)'
;MAGDGRVRRVAASALCLLLPLAGCAGGTAADSARTEVQRLLDMRSAALLRHDEGAYDATGARGEYTRLRALPLASWAYRVTGLRRTAAGATADAELTYRVAGYDRAPVDTRRTLTLARTAQGTWYVTADRPAGRSGQQLWDQGPVTAVPGAHSLVLGAGQSAADLRAYARMADRAVPAVSGQWGTDWTRKVVVVVPRSLDGMAGLLGSPAADYRGIAAVTTGEAGGAGRTPADRVVINPDAYAALGTLGKQVVLTHETTHVATRTRTTAATP
;
A
#
# COMPACT_ATOMS: atom_id res chain seq x y z
N MET A 1 -86.63 -53.84 14.63
CA MET A 1 -86.74 -53.20 13.31
C MET A 1 -85.40 -52.49 13.10
N ALA A 2 -84.36 -53.14 12.56
CA ALA A 2 -84.07 -53.24 11.11
C ALA A 2 -84.15 -51.84 10.45
N GLY A 3 -83.13 -51.27 9.80
CA GLY A 3 -81.79 -51.67 9.39
C GLY A 3 -81.17 -50.46 8.65
N ASP A 4 -80.07 -50.68 7.93
CA ASP A 4 -79.38 -49.77 7.00
C ASP A 4 -78.61 -48.59 7.64
N GLY A 5 -77.30 -48.39 7.44
CA GLY A 5 -76.47 -48.75 6.30
C GLY A 5 -76.13 -47.46 5.52
N ARG A 6 -75.00 -46.80 5.84
CA ARG A 6 -74.29 -45.98 4.83
C ARG A 6 -72.85 -45.61 5.22
N VAL A 7 -71.99 -45.94 4.27
CA VAL A 7 -70.55 -45.69 4.14
C VAL A 7 -70.29 -44.21 3.86
N ARG A 8 -69.20 -43.61 4.38
CA ARG A 8 -68.12 -42.96 3.57
C ARG A 8 -67.23 -41.97 4.34
N ARG A 9 -65.91 -42.25 4.19
CA ARG A 9 -64.80 -41.36 3.84
C ARG A 9 -64.06 -40.61 4.96
N VAL A 10 -62.92 -41.23 5.28
CA VAL A 10 -61.66 -40.61 5.71
C VAL A 10 -61.31 -39.40 4.84
N ALA A 11 -61.03 -38.26 5.48
CA ALA A 11 -60.27 -37.16 4.89
C ALA A 11 -59.12 -36.83 5.82
N ALA A 12 -57.92 -37.33 5.49
CA ALA A 12 -56.68 -36.95 6.11
C ALA A 12 -56.26 -35.58 5.55
N SER A 13 -56.27 -34.54 6.38
CA SER A 13 -55.69 -33.24 6.06
C SER A 13 -54.16 -33.35 6.15
N ALA A 14 -53.51 -33.54 5.00
CA ALA A 14 -52.06 -33.41 4.88
C ALA A 14 -51.68 -31.92 4.93
N LEU A 15 -51.11 -31.50 6.05
CA LEU A 15 -50.52 -30.18 6.26
C LEU A 15 -49.16 -30.14 5.53
N CYS A 16 -49.13 -29.66 4.29
CA CYS A 16 -47.87 -29.37 3.59
C CYS A 16 -47.24 -28.10 4.19
N LEU A 17 -46.32 -28.26 5.14
CA LEU A 17 -45.34 -27.23 5.50
C LEU A 17 -44.36 -27.05 4.32
N LEU A 18 -44.55 -26.00 3.53
CA LEU A 18 -43.53 -25.48 2.62
C LEU A 18 -42.57 -24.59 3.41
N LEU A 19 -41.42 -25.16 3.81
CA LEU A 19 -40.27 -24.41 4.31
C LEU A 19 -39.48 -23.83 3.11
N PRO A 20 -39.21 -22.51 3.04
CA PRO A 20 -38.29 -21.98 2.05
C PRO A 20 -36.85 -22.22 2.52
N LEU A 21 -36.18 -23.21 1.92
CA LEU A 21 -34.72 -23.37 1.98
C LEU A 21 -34.08 -22.40 0.98
N ALA A 22 -33.99 -21.12 1.34
CA ALA A 22 -33.24 -20.13 0.57
C ALA A 22 -32.42 -19.24 1.52
N GLY A 23 -31.15 -19.60 1.74
CA GLY A 23 -30.26 -18.78 2.58
C GLY A 23 -28.78 -19.17 2.61
N CYS A 24 -28.42 -20.43 2.38
CA CYS A 24 -27.04 -20.88 2.64
C CYS A 24 -26.09 -20.90 1.42
N ALA A 25 -26.59 -20.76 0.19
CA ALA A 25 -25.75 -20.82 -1.02
C ALA A 25 -25.04 -19.50 -1.36
N GLY A 26 -25.55 -18.37 -0.87
CA GLY A 26 -24.98 -17.04 -1.14
C GLY A 26 -23.67 -16.77 -0.41
N GLY A 27 -23.57 -17.21 0.85
CA GLY A 27 -22.36 -17.05 1.68
C GLY A 27 -21.20 -17.90 1.18
N THR A 28 -21.44 -19.18 0.90
CA THR A 28 -20.40 -20.13 0.45
C THR A 28 -19.78 -19.75 -0.90
N ALA A 29 -20.57 -19.24 -1.86
CA ALA A 29 -20.07 -18.78 -3.15
C ALA A 29 -19.34 -17.42 -3.08
N ALA A 30 -19.71 -16.55 -2.14
CA ALA A 30 -19.00 -15.29 -1.91
C ALA A 30 -17.66 -15.54 -1.20
N ASP A 31 -17.64 -16.47 -0.24
CA ASP A 31 -16.44 -16.87 0.49
C ASP A 31 -15.44 -17.61 -0.42
N SER A 32 -15.93 -18.44 -1.35
CA SER A 32 -15.08 -19.08 -2.35
C SER A 32 -14.45 -18.07 -3.30
N ALA A 33 -15.21 -17.10 -3.80
CA ALA A 33 -14.70 -16.05 -4.67
C ALA A 33 -13.66 -15.15 -3.96
N ARG A 34 -13.89 -14.80 -2.69
CA ARG A 34 -12.90 -14.07 -1.88
C ARG A 34 -11.61 -14.87 -1.72
N THR A 35 -11.73 -16.18 -1.47
CA THR A 35 -10.58 -17.07 -1.32
C THR A 35 -9.80 -17.23 -2.63
N GLU A 36 -10.46 -17.28 -3.78
CA GLU A 36 -9.82 -17.26 -5.11
C GLU A 36 -9.04 -15.97 -5.34
N VAL A 37 -9.65 -14.82 -5.02
CA VAL A 37 -9.00 -13.51 -5.16
C VAL A 37 -7.82 -13.35 -4.21
N GLN A 38 -7.93 -13.81 -2.97
CA GLN A 38 -6.81 -13.82 -2.04
C GLN A 38 -5.62 -14.61 -2.61
N ARG A 39 -5.86 -15.84 -3.11
CA ARG A 39 -4.81 -16.65 -3.74
C ARG A 39 -4.18 -15.96 -4.97
N LEU A 40 -4.99 -15.28 -5.78
CA LEU A 40 -4.48 -14.47 -6.89
C LEU A 40 -3.49 -13.40 -6.41
N LEU A 41 -3.84 -12.66 -5.35
CA LEU A 41 -2.98 -11.61 -4.81
C LEU A 41 -1.74 -12.17 -4.10
N ASP A 42 -1.83 -13.34 -3.49
CA ASP A 42 -0.68 -14.04 -2.91
C ASP A 42 0.32 -14.44 -4.02
N MET A 43 -0.16 -15.00 -5.14
CA MET A 43 0.67 -15.32 -6.30
C MET A 43 1.32 -14.07 -6.90
N ARG A 44 0.55 -12.99 -7.05
CA ARG A 44 1.03 -11.69 -7.56
C ARG A 44 2.13 -11.12 -6.68
N SER A 45 1.93 -11.18 -5.36
CA SER A 45 2.90 -10.71 -4.36
C SER A 45 4.18 -11.53 -4.41
N ALA A 46 4.07 -12.86 -4.51
CA ALA A 46 5.21 -13.76 -4.57
C ALA A 46 6.01 -13.58 -5.88
N ALA A 47 5.32 -13.35 -7.00
CA ALA A 47 5.96 -13.04 -8.28
C ALA A 47 6.72 -11.71 -8.23
N LEU A 48 6.13 -10.66 -7.64
CA LEU A 48 6.80 -9.38 -7.44
C LEU A 48 8.07 -9.51 -6.60
N LEU A 49 7.98 -10.20 -5.45
CA LEU A 49 9.12 -10.37 -4.54
C LEU A 49 10.25 -11.22 -5.13
N ARG A 50 9.95 -12.15 -6.03
CA ARG A 50 10.95 -12.94 -6.76
C ARG A 50 11.46 -12.27 -8.04
N HIS A 51 10.94 -11.08 -8.38
CA HIS A 51 11.16 -10.43 -9.67
C HIS A 51 10.83 -11.36 -10.87
N ASP A 52 9.80 -12.20 -10.71
CA ASP A 52 9.31 -13.13 -11.72
C ASP A 52 8.23 -12.46 -12.56
N GLU A 53 8.66 -11.87 -13.66
CA GLU A 53 7.81 -11.09 -14.57
C GLU A 53 6.72 -11.95 -15.23
N GLY A 54 7.06 -13.17 -15.66
CA GLY A 54 6.11 -14.07 -16.31
C GLY A 54 5.02 -14.54 -15.36
N ALA A 55 5.39 -14.90 -14.12
CA ALA A 55 4.41 -15.24 -13.09
C ALA A 55 3.54 -14.03 -12.70
N TYR A 56 4.08 -12.81 -12.71
CA TYR A 56 3.29 -11.62 -12.43
C TYR A 56 2.28 -11.34 -13.54
N ASP A 57 2.68 -11.45 -14.80
CA ASP A 57 1.82 -11.23 -15.97
C ASP A 57 0.64 -12.23 -15.99
N ALA A 58 0.84 -13.45 -15.50
CA ALA A 58 -0.23 -14.43 -15.33
C ALA A 58 -1.33 -13.99 -14.32
N THR A 59 -1.06 -12.98 -13.48
CA THR A 59 -2.02 -12.45 -12.50
C THR A 59 -2.79 -11.22 -12.99
N GLY A 60 -2.50 -10.72 -14.20
CA GLY A 60 -3.21 -9.62 -14.83
C GLY A 60 -2.31 -8.48 -15.29
N ALA A 61 -2.78 -7.23 -15.15
CA ALA A 61 -2.12 -6.07 -15.72
C ALA A 61 -0.70 -5.85 -15.18
N ARG A 62 0.25 -5.77 -16.12
CA ARG A 62 1.69 -5.61 -15.88
C ARG A 62 2.12 -4.21 -15.44
N GLY A 63 1.30 -3.20 -15.71
CA GLY A 63 1.68 -1.79 -15.50
C GLY A 63 2.19 -1.49 -14.08
N GLU A 64 1.65 -2.16 -13.07
CA GLU A 64 2.09 -2.04 -11.68
C GLU A 64 3.45 -2.68 -11.40
N TYR A 65 3.74 -3.86 -11.97
CA TYR A 65 5.07 -4.48 -11.88
C TYR A 65 6.16 -3.54 -12.39
N THR A 66 5.92 -2.94 -13.55
CA THR A 66 6.84 -1.96 -14.13
C THR A 66 7.09 -0.80 -13.15
N ARG A 67 6.09 -0.40 -12.37
CA ARG A 67 6.25 0.70 -11.41
C ARG A 67 6.98 0.31 -10.13
N LEU A 68 6.85 -0.94 -9.70
CA LEU A 68 7.37 -1.44 -8.43
C LEU A 68 8.73 -2.13 -8.53
N ARG A 69 9.09 -2.73 -9.67
CA ARG A 69 10.22 -3.69 -9.77
C ARG A 69 11.59 -3.18 -9.31
N ALA A 70 11.79 -1.86 -9.24
CA ALA A 70 13.04 -1.26 -8.78
C ALA A 70 13.10 -1.09 -7.24
N LEU A 71 11.97 -1.22 -6.54
CA LEU A 71 11.94 -1.12 -5.08
C LEU A 71 12.59 -2.35 -4.44
N PRO A 72 13.53 -2.17 -3.50
CA PRO A 72 14.11 -3.27 -2.76
C PRO A 72 13.12 -3.73 -1.68
N LEU A 73 12.14 -4.56 -2.05
CA LEU A 73 11.10 -5.04 -1.15
C LEU A 73 11.58 -6.26 -0.34
N ALA A 74 11.37 -6.24 0.97
CA ALA A 74 11.57 -7.39 1.86
C ALA A 74 10.27 -8.17 2.10
N SER A 75 9.12 -7.51 1.96
CA SER A 75 7.80 -8.16 2.01
C SER A 75 6.78 -7.33 1.27
N TRP A 76 5.78 -7.99 0.73
CA TRP A 76 4.62 -7.42 0.05
C TRP A 76 3.48 -8.42 0.19
N ALA A 77 2.35 -8.00 0.75
CA ALA A 77 1.21 -8.89 0.95
C ALA A 77 -0.10 -8.12 1.01
N TYR A 78 -1.11 -8.62 0.31
CA TYR A 78 -2.48 -8.12 0.40
C TYR A 78 -3.29 -9.00 1.35
N ARG A 79 -4.23 -8.38 2.06
CA ARG A 79 -5.33 -9.04 2.76
C ARG A 79 -6.64 -8.51 2.20
N VAL A 80 -7.41 -9.36 1.54
CA VAL A 80 -8.73 -8.98 1.01
C VAL A 80 -9.71 -8.80 2.18
N THR A 81 -10.24 -7.59 2.33
CA THR A 81 -11.19 -7.23 3.40
C THR A 81 -12.63 -7.16 2.88
N GLY A 82 -12.81 -6.85 1.59
CA GLY A 82 -14.12 -6.76 0.95
C GLY A 82 -14.08 -7.26 -0.49
N LEU A 83 -15.18 -7.83 -0.97
CA LEU A 83 -15.35 -8.20 -2.37
C LEU A 83 -16.78 -7.88 -2.82
N ARG A 84 -16.90 -7.06 -3.87
CA ARG A 84 -18.16 -6.68 -4.49
C ARG A 84 -18.16 -7.12 -5.94
N ARG A 85 -19.06 -8.03 -6.31
CA ARG A 85 -19.20 -8.48 -7.70
C ARG A 85 -19.96 -7.44 -8.52
N THR A 86 -19.57 -7.29 -9.79
CA THR A 86 -20.25 -6.47 -10.78
C THR A 86 -20.58 -7.35 -12.00
N ALA A 87 -21.43 -6.85 -12.91
CA ALA A 87 -21.74 -7.60 -14.13
C ALA A 87 -20.50 -7.91 -15.00
N ALA A 88 -19.47 -7.07 -14.91
CA ALA A 88 -18.24 -7.18 -15.69
C ALA A 88 -17.05 -7.80 -14.93
N GLY A 89 -17.21 -8.14 -13.65
CA GLY A 89 -16.10 -8.64 -12.83
C GLY A 89 -16.31 -8.44 -11.32
N ALA A 90 -15.30 -7.90 -10.64
CA ALA A 90 -15.39 -7.58 -9.22
C ALA A 90 -14.50 -6.40 -8.82
N THR A 91 -14.83 -5.80 -7.69
CA THR A 91 -13.98 -4.87 -6.96
C THR A 91 -13.63 -5.48 -5.61
N ALA A 92 -12.34 -5.56 -5.29
CA ALA A 92 -11.85 -6.00 -3.99
C ALA A 92 -11.28 -4.82 -3.22
N ASP A 93 -11.69 -4.68 -1.97
CA ASP A 93 -11.03 -3.81 -1.00
C ASP A 93 -10.00 -4.66 -0.25
N ALA A 94 -8.79 -4.14 -0.12
CA ALA A 94 -7.67 -4.87 0.49
C ALA A 94 -6.79 -3.96 1.34
N GLU A 95 -6.21 -4.55 2.38
CA GLU A 95 -5.07 -3.97 3.10
C GLU A 95 -3.79 -4.50 2.45
N LEU A 96 -2.91 -3.59 2.04
CA LEU A 96 -1.58 -3.90 1.55
C LEU A 96 -0.58 -3.59 2.66
N THR A 97 0.24 -4.59 2.99
CA THR A 97 1.33 -4.47 3.95
C THR A 97 2.65 -4.72 3.23
N TYR A 98 3.65 -3.86 3.42
CA TYR A 98 4.95 -4.04 2.76
C TYR A 98 6.12 -3.53 3.60
N ARG A 99 7.32 -3.98 3.27
CA ARG A 99 8.57 -3.50 3.86
C ARG A 99 9.62 -3.26 2.80
N VAL A 100 10.34 -2.16 2.92
CA VAL A 100 11.57 -1.90 2.19
C VAL A 100 12.75 -2.55 2.92
N ALA A 101 13.48 -3.41 2.21
CA ALA A 101 14.57 -4.21 2.73
C ALA A 101 15.68 -3.34 3.33
N GLY A 102 16.06 -3.63 4.57
CA GLY A 102 17.14 -2.94 5.26
C GLY A 102 16.80 -1.56 5.82
N TYR A 103 15.57 -1.08 5.64
CA TYR A 103 15.07 0.20 6.15
C TYR A 103 13.87 0.01 7.09
N ASP A 104 12.84 -0.71 6.66
CA ASP A 104 11.63 -0.89 7.45
C ASP A 104 11.76 -2.01 8.50
N ARG A 105 11.66 -1.63 9.77
CA ARG A 105 11.62 -2.58 10.90
C ARG A 105 10.22 -3.12 11.18
N ALA A 106 9.18 -2.48 10.66
CA ALA A 106 7.79 -2.92 10.70
C ALA A 106 7.11 -2.60 9.37
N PRO A 107 6.02 -3.32 9.01
CA PRO A 107 5.33 -3.11 7.75
C PRO A 107 4.66 -1.75 7.68
N VAL A 108 4.72 -1.12 6.51
CA VAL A 108 3.84 -0.01 6.14
C VAL A 108 2.51 -0.60 5.72
N ASP A 109 1.42 -0.08 6.28
CA ASP A 109 0.06 -0.48 5.96
C ASP A 109 -0.62 0.58 5.10
N THR A 110 -1.27 0.16 4.01
CA THR A 110 -2.06 1.05 3.15
C THR A 110 -3.29 0.32 2.63
N ARG A 111 -4.36 1.07 2.34
CA ARG A 111 -5.60 0.48 1.82
C ARG A 111 -5.66 0.64 0.30
N ARG A 112 -6.04 -0.44 -0.37
CA ARG A 112 -6.09 -0.58 -1.82
C ARG A 112 -7.49 -0.98 -2.27
N THR A 113 -7.86 -0.52 -3.46
CA THR A 113 -9.04 -0.98 -4.17
C THR A 113 -8.60 -1.55 -5.50
N LEU A 114 -8.83 -2.86 -5.68
CA LEU A 114 -8.46 -3.60 -6.87
C LEU A 114 -9.68 -3.82 -7.76
N THR A 115 -9.50 -3.63 -9.06
CA THR A 115 -10.48 -4.03 -10.09
C THR A 115 -10.05 -5.36 -10.68
N LEU A 116 -11.00 -6.29 -10.77
CA LEU A 116 -10.77 -7.65 -11.23
C LEU A 116 -11.74 -8.01 -12.35
N ALA A 117 -11.27 -8.85 -13.26
CA ALA A 117 -12.07 -9.48 -14.31
C ALA A 117 -11.84 -10.99 -14.33
N ARG A 118 -12.68 -11.74 -15.06
CA ARG A 118 -12.53 -13.18 -15.26
C ARG A 118 -12.18 -13.48 -16.71
N THR A 119 -11.29 -14.45 -16.92
CA THR A 119 -11.05 -15.02 -18.26
C THR A 119 -12.29 -15.81 -18.71
N ALA A 120 -12.31 -16.24 -19.98
CA ALA A 120 -13.37 -17.13 -20.49
C ALA A 120 -13.45 -18.46 -19.72
N GLN A 121 -12.34 -18.92 -19.16
CA GLN A 121 -12.24 -20.12 -18.32
C GLN A 121 -12.64 -19.85 -16.85
N GLY A 122 -13.03 -18.63 -16.52
CA GLY A 122 -13.49 -18.24 -15.18
C GLY A 122 -12.37 -17.85 -14.22
N THR A 123 -11.10 -17.76 -14.63
CA THR A 123 -10.00 -17.41 -13.72
C THR A 123 -9.95 -15.90 -13.47
N TRP A 124 -9.81 -15.48 -12.20
CA TRP A 124 -9.64 -14.07 -11.86
C TRP A 124 -8.27 -13.53 -12.28
N TYR A 125 -8.24 -12.26 -12.69
CA TYR A 125 -7.01 -11.49 -12.87
C TYR A 125 -7.24 -10.02 -12.50
N VAL A 126 -6.17 -9.34 -12.08
CA VAL A 126 -6.19 -7.93 -11.69
C VAL A 126 -6.11 -7.05 -12.94
N THR A 127 -7.04 -6.13 -13.13
CA THR A 127 -6.99 -5.14 -14.21
C THR A 127 -6.48 -3.79 -13.73
N ALA A 128 -6.69 -3.47 -12.44
CA ALA A 128 -6.15 -2.27 -11.81
C ALA A 128 -5.97 -2.47 -10.31
N ASP A 129 -4.94 -1.81 -9.75
CA ASP A 129 -4.71 -1.63 -8.33
C ASP A 129 -4.52 -0.12 -8.09
N ARG A 130 -5.32 0.46 -7.19
CA ARG A 130 -5.31 1.90 -6.86
C ARG A 130 -5.45 2.13 -5.35
N PRO A 131 -5.01 3.29 -4.83
CA PRO A 131 -5.31 3.70 -3.46
C PRO A 131 -6.81 3.67 -3.18
N ALA A 132 -7.20 3.20 -1.99
CA ALA A 132 -8.60 3.17 -1.59
C ALA A 132 -9.06 4.55 -1.10
N GLY A 133 -10.10 5.15 -1.72
CA GLY A 133 -10.79 6.34 -1.21
C GLY A 133 -9.87 7.47 -0.74
N ARG A 134 -9.88 7.76 0.57
CA ARG A 134 -9.06 8.81 1.22
C ARG A 134 -7.64 8.35 1.62
N SER A 135 -7.21 7.15 1.25
CA SER A 135 -5.82 6.73 1.51
C SER A 135 -4.86 7.53 0.65
N GLY A 136 -3.77 7.99 1.29
CA GLY A 136 -2.65 8.62 0.58
C GLY A 136 -2.11 7.72 -0.52
N GLN A 137 -1.67 8.34 -1.62
CA GLN A 137 -0.99 7.64 -2.69
C GLN A 137 0.33 7.07 -2.18
N GLN A 138 0.81 6.02 -2.83
CA GLN A 138 2.17 5.57 -2.71
C GLN A 138 2.99 6.08 -3.89
N LEU A 139 4.32 6.13 -3.76
CA LEU A 139 5.18 6.69 -4.81
C LEU A 139 4.98 5.99 -6.16
N TRP A 140 4.75 4.67 -6.16
CA TRP A 140 4.51 3.90 -7.38
C TRP A 140 3.11 4.12 -7.99
N ASP A 141 2.20 4.79 -7.30
CA ASP A 141 0.93 5.22 -7.91
C ASP A 141 1.15 6.44 -8.83
N GLN A 142 2.26 7.17 -8.63
CA GLN A 142 2.62 8.37 -9.39
C GLN A 142 3.44 8.07 -10.65
N GLY A 143 3.86 6.82 -10.84
CA GLY A 143 4.62 6.38 -12.00
C GLY A 143 5.71 5.37 -11.66
N PRO A 144 6.58 5.04 -12.62
CA PRO A 144 7.68 4.12 -12.38
C PRO A 144 8.67 4.64 -11.35
N VAL A 145 8.92 3.83 -10.31
CA VAL A 145 9.88 4.19 -9.27
C VAL A 145 11.29 3.92 -9.74
N THR A 146 12.17 4.88 -9.47
CA THR A 146 13.62 4.69 -9.51
C THR A 146 14.13 4.63 -8.08
N ALA A 147 14.95 3.63 -7.77
CA ALA A 147 15.58 3.47 -6.46
C ALA A 147 17.09 3.68 -6.59
N VAL A 148 17.66 4.54 -5.75
CA VAL A 148 19.09 4.81 -5.68
C VAL A 148 19.57 4.54 -4.25
N PRO A 149 20.27 3.42 -4.01
CA PRO A 149 20.89 3.16 -2.72
C PRO A 149 22.14 4.07 -2.55
N GLY A 150 22.34 4.54 -1.33
CA GLY A 150 23.54 5.18 -0.81
C GLY A 150 24.16 4.36 0.33
N ALA A 151 25.17 4.90 0.97
CA ALA A 151 25.85 4.25 2.10
C ALA A 151 24.96 4.17 3.35
N HIS A 152 24.16 5.23 3.59
CA HIS A 152 23.25 5.35 4.73
C HIS A 152 21.82 5.70 4.29
N SER A 153 21.54 5.68 3.00
CA SER A 153 20.28 6.19 2.47
C SER A 153 19.71 5.33 1.35
N LEU A 154 18.39 5.41 1.18
CA LEU A 154 17.71 4.95 -0.01
C LEU A 154 16.87 6.11 -0.54
N VAL A 155 17.16 6.54 -1.77
CA VAL A 155 16.38 7.57 -2.44
C VAL A 155 15.44 6.91 -3.43
N LEU A 156 14.15 7.19 -3.29
CA LEU A 156 13.08 6.71 -4.15
C LEU A 156 12.51 7.90 -4.91
N GLY A 157 12.48 7.83 -6.23
CA GLY A 157 11.91 8.90 -7.07
C GLY A 157 10.86 8.40 -8.04
N ALA A 158 9.89 9.24 -8.37
CA ALA A 158 8.94 9.02 -9.45
C ALA A 158 9.03 10.17 -10.46
N GLY A 159 9.64 9.90 -11.60
CA GLY A 159 9.77 10.87 -12.69
C GLY A 159 11.04 11.71 -12.71
N GLN A 160 11.96 11.54 -11.76
CA GLN A 160 13.32 12.12 -11.78
C GLN A 160 14.31 11.19 -12.49
N SER A 161 15.40 11.76 -12.99
CA SER A 161 16.52 10.96 -13.47
C SER A 161 17.28 10.31 -12.31
N ALA A 162 17.89 9.14 -12.55
CA ALA A 162 18.76 8.52 -11.56
C ALA A 162 19.97 9.41 -11.17
N ALA A 163 20.40 10.31 -12.06
CA ALA A 163 21.49 11.26 -11.77
C ALA A 163 21.08 12.29 -10.73
N ASP A 164 19.86 12.83 -10.83
CA ASP A 164 19.32 13.78 -9.85
C ASP A 164 19.11 13.11 -8.49
N LEU A 165 18.56 11.88 -8.48
CA LEU A 165 18.36 11.11 -7.25
C LEU A 165 19.68 10.80 -6.52
N ARG A 166 20.78 10.56 -7.26
CA ARG A 166 22.12 10.39 -6.68
C ARG A 166 22.61 11.65 -5.95
N ALA A 167 22.17 12.85 -6.33
CA ALA A 167 22.52 14.07 -5.60
C ALA A 167 21.89 14.08 -4.20
N TYR A 168 20.63 13.68 -4.08
CA TYR A 168 19.96 13.51 -2.78
C TYR A 168 20.63 12.44 -1.94
N ALA A 169 21.01 11.30 -2.53
CA ALA A 169 21.69 10.22 -1.81
C ALA A 169 23.01 10.71 -1.18
N ARG A 170 23.83 11.46 -1.93
CA ARG A 170 25.07 12.06 -1.41
C ARG A 170 24.83 13.05 -0.27
N MET A 171 23.75 13.83 -0.32
CA MET A 171 23.41 14.75 0.78
C MET A 171 22.96 13.98 2.02
N ALA A 172 22.15 12.93 1.85
CA ALA A 172 21.65 12.09 2.93
C ALA A 172 22.79 11.30 3.59
N ASP A 173 23.71 10.76 2.79
CA ASP A 173 24.88 10.03 3.28
C ASP A 173 25.87 10.90 4.05
N ARG A 174 25.86 12.23 3.84
CA ARG A 174 26.58 13.18 4.70
C ARG A 174 25.80 13.56 5.96
N ALA A 175 24.48 13.67 5.84
CA ALA A 175 23.60 14.04 6.95
C ALA A 175 23.63 13.01 8.08
N VAL A 176 23.54 11.71 7.74
CA VAL A 176 23.49 10.62 8.74
C VAL A 176 24.68 10.62 9.70
N PRO A 177 25.95 10.62 9.25
CA PRO A 177 27.08 10.67 10.17
C PRO A 177 27.18 12.00 10.92
N ALA A 178 26.81 13.13 10.30
CA ALA A 178 26.79 14.43 10.98
C ALA A 178 25.79 14.45 12.15
N VAL A 179 24.56 13.97 11.92
CA VAL A 179 23.54 13.84 12.97
C VAL A 179 23.99 12.83 14.03
N SER A 180 24.55 11.69 13.63
CA SER A 180 25.04 10.67 14.57
C SER A 180 26.17 11.18 15.46
N GLY A 181 27.03 12.08 14.95
CA GLY A 181 28.10 12.69 15.71
C GLY A 181 27.60 13.66 16.80
N GLN A 182 26.39 14.20 16.66
CA GLN A 182 25.79 15.14 17.63
C GLN A 182 24.76 14.45 18.55
N TRP A 183 23.91 13.59 18.00
CA TRP A 183 22.83 12.92 18.73
C TRP A 183 23.27 11.59 19.37
N GLY A 184 24.29 10.95 18.80
CA GLY A 184 24.66 9.58 19.11
C GLY A 184 24.14 8.57 18.07
N THR A 185 24.41 7.28 18.33
CA THR A 185 24.24 6.20 17.35
C THR A 185 23.05 5.27 17.63
N ASP A 186 22.28 5.55 18.68
CA ASP A 186 21.13 4.74 19.11
C ASP A 186 19.85 5.05 18.30
N TRP A 187 19.97 4.90 16.98
CA TRP A 187 18.87 4.97 16.02
C TRP A 187 19.24 4.13 14.79
N THR A 188 18.37 4.07 13.78
CA THR A 188 18.59 3.22 12.58
C THR A 188 19.85 3.59 11.80
N ARG A 189 20.30 4.86 11.89
CA ARG A 189 21.41 5.43 11.09
C ARG A 189 21.23 5.15 9.60
N LYS A 190 19.97 5.14 9.18
CA LYS A 190 19.53 4.93 7.80
C LYS A 190 18.31 5.79 7.54
N VAL A 191 18.27 6.43 6.38
CA VAL A 191 17.15 7.30 5.98
C VAL A 191 16.58 6.88 4.63
N VAL A 192 15.26 6.97 4.48
CA VAL A 192 14.59 6.83 3.18
C VAL A 192 14.14 8.21 2.73
N VAL A 193 14.62 8.64 1.57
CA VAL A 193 14.24 9.92 0.95
C VAL A 193 13.31 9.64 -0.22
N VAL A 194 12.17 10.31 -0.26
CA VAL A 194 11.15 10.15 -1.29
C VAL A 194 11.04 11.45 -2.09
N VAL A 195 11.19 11.35 -3.41
CA VAL A 195 11.22 12.49 -4.33
C VAL A 195 10.07 12.32 -5.34
N PRO A 196 8.87 12.89 -5.08
CA PRO A 196 7.78 12.92 -6.04
C PRO A 196 8.11 13.87 -7.22
N ARG A 197 7.36 13.78 -8.32
CA ARG A 197 7.55 14.64 -9.51
C ARG A 197 7.31 16.13 -9.24
N SER A 198 6.39 16.45 -8.35
CA SER A 198 5.88 17.80 -8.13
C SER A 198 5.37 17.98 -6.70
N LEU A 199 5.04 19.23 -6.33
CA LEU A 199 4.29 19.54 -5.12
C LEU A 199 2.96 18.77 -5.02
N ASP A 200 2.22 18.62 -6.12
CA ASP A 200 0.98 17.82 -6.13
C ASP A 200 1.26 16.33 -5.87
N GLY A 201 2.40 15.82 -6.36
CA GLY A 201 2.86 14.48 -6.03
C GLY A 201 3.16 14.33 -4.54
N MET A 202 3.83 15.31 -3.93
CA MET A 202 4.06 15.34 -2.47
C MET A 202 2.74 15.35 -1.71
N ALA A 203 1.81 16.23 -2.07
CA ALA A 203 0.47 16.30 -1.49
C ALA A 203 -0.26 14.95 -1.56
N GLY A 204 -0.17 14.28 -2.71
CA GLY A 204 -0.73 12.94 -2.92
C GLY A 204 -0.16 11.88 -1.98
N LEU A 205 1.16 11.91 -1.72
CA LEU A 205 1.82 11.01 -0.76
C LEU A 205 1.38 11.29 0.68
N LEU A 206 1.23 12.58 1.02
CA LEU A 206 0.92 13.03 2.37
C LEU A 206 -0.58 13.01 2.70
N GLY A 207 -1.43 12.81 1.69
CA GLY A 207 -2.88 12.76 1.87
C GLY A 207 -3.52 14.11 2.23
N SER A 208 -2.82 15.21 1.95
CA SER A 208 -3.22 16.58 2.31
C SER A 208 -3.12 17.52 1.10
N PRO A 209 -3.82 18.68 1.10
CA PRO A 209 -3.74 19.65 0.01
C PRO A 209 -2.33 20.17 -0.26
N ALA A 210 -2.00 20.40 -1.54
CA ALA A 210 -0.71 20.97 -1.96
C ALA A 210 -0.41 22.35 -1.34
N ALA A 211 -1.44 23.14 -1.03
CA ALA A 211 -1.30 24.45 -0.40
C ALA A 211 -0.58 24.38 0.96
N ASP A 212 -0.76 23.29 1.71
CA ASP A 212 -0.20 23.10 3.06
C ASP A 212 1.32 22.92 3.03
N TYR A 213 1.87 22.52 1.88
CA TYR A 213 3.30 22.24 1.70
C TYR A 213 4.00 23.27 0.82
N ARG A 214 3.30 24.32 0.38
CA ARG A 214 3.90 25.36 -0.45
C ARG A 214 4.98 26.10 0.35
N GLY A 215 6.20 26.12 -0.19
CA GLY A 215 7.36 26.73 0.47
C GLY A 215 8.03 25.86 1.53
N ILE A 216 7.47 24.69 1.86
CA ILE A 216 8.11 23.70 2.72
C ILE A 216 8.97 22.79 1.83
N ALA A 217 10.29 22.81 2.04
CA ALA A 217 11.24 22.13 1.15
C ALA A 217 11.28 20.61 1.33
N ALA A 218 11.02 20.11 2.53
CA ALA A 218 10.92 18.69 2.84
C ALA A 218 10.09 18.49 4.11
N VAL A 219 9.58 17.27 4.30
CA VAL A 219 8.86 16.85 5.51
C VAL A 219 9.27 15.43 5.87
N THR A 220 9.57 15.19 7.14
CA THR A 220 9.75 13.83 7.67
C THR A 220 8.40 13.26 8.11
N THR A 221 8.00 12.16 7.48
CA THR A 221 6.76 11.45 7.78
C THR A 221 7.03 10.18 8.56
N GLY A 222 6.20 9.96 9.58
CA GLY A 222 6.19 8.79 10.45
C GLY A 222 5.02 8.91 11.42
N GLU A 223 4.64 7.85 12.13
CA GLU A 223 3.68 7.95 13.25
C GLU A 223 4.40 8.45 14.49
N ALA A 224 3.87 9.48 15.14
CA ALA A 224 4.53 10.13 16.28
C ALA A 224 3.95 9.54 17.56
N GLY A 225 4.82 9.09 18.47
CA GLY A 225 4.37 8.61 19.80
C GLY A 225 3.75 7.20 19.85
N GLY A 226 3.99 6.34 18.87
CA GLY A 226 3.55 4.93 18.94
C GLY A 226 4.53 4.04 19.72
N ALA A 227 4.06 3.36 20.77
CA ALA A 227 4.86 2.40 21.56
C ALA A 227 5.21 1.08 20.83
N GLY A 228 5.01 1.02 19.51
CA GLY A 228 5.25 -0.16 18.68
C GLY A 228 6.45 0.00 17.74
N ARG A 229 6.83 -1.08 17.06
CA ARG A 229 7.75 -0.99 15.91
C ARG A 229 6.99 -0.26 14.80
N THR A 230 7.36 0.97 14.49
CA THR A 230 6.87 1.70 13.33
C THR A 230 7.74 1.41 12.10
N PRO A 231 7.21 1.54 10.88
CA PRO A 231 8.03 1.63 9.67
C PRO A 231 9.08 2.72 9.79
N ALA A 232 10.12 2.67 8.96
CA ALA A 232 11.08 3.77 8.97
C ALA A 232 10.41 5.06 8.49
N ASP A 233 10.77 6.17 9.12
CA ASP A 233 10.33 7.48 8.67
C ASP A 233 10.77 7.73 7.21
N ARG A 234 9.97 8.51 6.48
CA ARG A 234 10.28 8.93 5.10
C ARG A 234 10.48 10.42 5.06
N VAL A 235 11.61 10.87 4.54
CA VAL A 235 11.85 12.27 4.22
C VAL A 235 11.29 12.54 2.82
N VAL A 236 10.15 13.21 2.73
CA VAL A 236 9.49 13.56 1.47
C VAL A 236 9.94 14.93 1.01
N ILE A 237 10.53 15.01 -0.17
CA ILE A 237 11.03 16.26 -0.75
C ILE A 237 9.91 16.98 -1.51
N ASN A 238 9.80 18.29 -1.33
CA ASN A 238 9.07 19.17 -2.23
C ASN A 238 10.02 19.61 -3.35
N PRO A 239 9.96 19.02 -4.56
CA PRO A 239 10.94 19.32 -5.60
C PRO A 239 10.96 20.81 -5.99
N ASP A 240 9.82 21.51 -5.91
CA ASP A 240 9.69 22.90 -6.34
C ASP A 240 10.37 23.85 -5.34
N ALA A 241 10.05 23.72 -4.04
CA ALA A 241 10.66 24.53 -3.00
C ALA A 241 12.15 24.16 -2.80
N TYR A 242 12.48 22.87 -2.89
CA TYR A 242 13.86 22.41 -2.75
C TYR A 242 14.74 22.91 -3.90
N ALA A 243 14.20 23.02 -5.13
CA ALA A 243 14.96 23.54 -6.27
C ALA A 243 15.41 25.00 -6.09
N ALA A 244 14.61 25.82 -5.40
CA ALA A 244 14.92 27.22 -5.11
C ALA A 244 16.08 27.41 -4.12
N LEU A 245 16.47 26.36 -3.39
CA LEU A 245 17.58 26.41 -2.43
C LEU A 245 18.94 26.27 -3.14
N GLY A 246 19.92 27.04 -2.65
CA GLY A 246 21.33 26.81 -2.96
C GLY A 246 21.87 25.52 -2.32
N THR A 247 23.06 25.07 -2.72
CA THR A 247 23.66 23.79 -2.27
C THR A 247 23.73 23.67 -0.75
N LEU A 248 24.12 24.73 -0.04
CA LEU A 248 24.18 24.74 1.43
C LEU A 248 22.78 24.58 2.03
N GLY A 249 21.79 25.34 1.54
CA GLY A 249 20.41 25.26 2.02
C GLY A 249 19.82 23.86 1.86
N LYS A 250 20.05 23.23 0.71
CA LYS A 250 19.65 21.83 0.46
C LYS A 250 20.26 20.87 1.49
N GLN A 251 21.56 20.99 1.75
CA GLN A 251 22.22 20.15 2.74
C GLN A 251 21.67 20.40 4.16
N VAL A 252 21.45 21.66 4.53
CA VAL A 252 20.89 22.03 5.85
C VAL A 252 19.51 21.42 6.03
N VAL A 253 18.61 21.55 5.04
CA VAL A 253 17.28 20.95 5.10
C VAL A 253 17.38 19.44 5.26
N LEU A 254 18.17 18.74 4.45
CA LEU A 254 18.22 17.29 4.55
C LEU A 254 18.85 16.79 5.85
N THR A 255 19.82 17.53 6.41
CA THR A 255 20.37 17.26 7.74
C THR A 255 19.33 17.52 8.85
N HIS A 256 18.52 18.56 8.71
CA HIS A 256 17.39 18.83 9.61
C HIS A 256 16.37 17.68 9.58
N GLU A 257 15.89 17.28 8.41
CA GLU A 257 14.98 16.13 8.27
C GLU A 257 15.58 14.83 8.84
N THR A 258 16.86 14.59 8.60
CA THR A 258 17.57 13.43 9.17
C THR A 258 17.61 13.49 10.71
N THR A 259 17.60 14.69 11.29
CA THR A 259 17.53 14.87 12.75
C THR A 259 16.18 14.41 13.28
N HIS A 260 15.07 14.71 12.60
CA HIS A 260 13.74 14.21 13.00
C HIS A 260 13.68 12.68 12.99
N VAL A 261 14.29 12.03 11.98
CA VAL A 261 14.40 10.56 11.95
C VAL A 261 15.20 10.03 13.14
N ALA A 262 16.32 10.66 13.47
CA ALA A 262 17.19 10.21 14.56
C ALA A 262 16.57 10.40 15.96
N THR A 263 15.74 11.43 16.13
CA THR A 263 15.12 11.78 17.41
C THR A 263 13.74 11.16 17.59
N ARG A 264 13.19 10.45 16.58
CA ARG A 264 11.78 10.03 16.54
C ARG A 264 11.28 9.29 17.77
N THR A 265 12.06 8.37 18.31
CA THR A 265 11.68 7.58 19.49
C THR A 265 11.57 8.43 20.77
N ARG A 266 12.02 9.68 20.72
CA ARG A 266 11.97 10.65 21.82
C ARG A 266 11.10 11.87 21.52
N THR A 267 10.39 11.88 20.40
CA THR A 267 9.48 12.96 20.02
C THR A 267 8.03 12.47 19.94
N THR A 268 7.08 13.39 20.11
CA THR A 268 5.64 13.11 20.02
C THR A 268 5.04 13.89 18.86
N ALA A 269 3.75 13.71 18.57
CA ALA A 269 3.06 14.47 17.53
C ALA A 269 3.09 15.99 17.75
N ALA A 270 3.35 16.43 18.99
CA ALA A 270 3.47 17.84 19.34
C ALA A 270 4.89 18.41 19.14
N THR A 271 5.87 17.58 18.78
CA THR A 271 7.23 18.03 18.46
C THR A 271 7.37 18.05 16.94
N PRO A 272 7.67 19.22 16.33
CA PRO A 272 7.96 19.33 14.90
C PRO A 272 9.02 18.32 14.47
#